data_AF-A0A1M3M2T6-F1
#
_entry.id   AF-A0A1M3M2T6-F1
#
_cell.length_a   1.000
_cell.length_b   1.000
_cell.length_c   1.000
_cell.angle_alpha   90.00
_cell.angle_beta   90.00
_cell.angle_gamma   90.00
#
_symmetry.space_group_name_H-M   'P 1'
#
loop_
_entity.id
_entity.type
_entity.pdbx_description
1 polymer ?
#
loop_
_entity_poly.entity_id
_entity_poly.type
_entity_poly.pdbx_seq_one_letter_code
_entity_poly.pdbx_strand_id
1 'polypeptide(L)'
;MPIPAISTIGSVDATTSAAAVTGATGTGGAAFGDALSGAIDNLQQLQGTSDKLAIQAVTGNLDDIHDATLASTRAQVTLELVAGVRNKAVDAFNEIMRMQA
;
A
#
# COMPACT_ATOMS: atom_id res chain seq x y z
N MET A 1 -51.29 -6.02 44.01
CA MET A 1 -50.59 -6.83 42.99
C MET A 1 -50.02 -5.86 41.94
N PRO A 2 -48.70 -5.68 41.80
CA PRO A 2 -48.14 -4.88 40.71
C PRO A 2 -47.89 -5.78 39.48
N ILE A 3 -48.26 -5.30 38.30
CA ILE A 3 -47.99 -5.95 37.01
C ILE A 3 -46.51 -5.74 36.61
N PRO A 4 -45.81 -6.75 36.08
CA PRO A 4 -44.43 -6.58 35.62
C PRO A 4 -44.39 -5.82 34.29
N ALA A 5 -43.39 -4.95 34.13
CA ALA A 5 -43.13 -4.22 32.89
C ALA A 5 -42.56 -5.15 31.80
N ILE A 6 -42.92 -4.89 30.54
CA ILE A 6 -42.40 -5.65 29.40
C ILE A 6 -40.92 -5.31 29.20
N SER A 7 -40.07 -6.33 29.19
CA SER A 7 -38.64 -6.15 28.93
C SER A 7 -38.44 -5.74 27.48
N THR A 8 -37.71 -4.64 27.27
CA THR A 8 -37.33 -4.18 25.93
C THR A 8 -36.50 -5.26 25.25
N ILE A 9 -36.91 -5.64 24.04
CA ILE A 9 -36.17 -6.56 23.16
C ILE A 9 -34.73 -6.08 23.05
N GLY A 10 -33.79 -6.93 23.46
CA GLY A 10 -32.36 -6.67 23.35
C GLY A 10 -32.03 -6.34 21.91
N SER A 11 -31.38 -5.20 21.71
CA SER A 11 -30.81 -4.80 20.43
C SER A 11 -29.94 -5.94 19.90
N VAL A 12 -30.22 -6.33 18.66
CA VAL A 12 -29.51 -7.37 17.91
C VAL A 12 -27.98 -7.18 18.00
N ASP A 13 -27.34 -8.05 18.77
CA ASP A 13 -25.89 -8.25 18.85
C ASP A 13 -25.39 -8.97 17.57
N ALA A 14 -25.71 -8.40 16.41
CA ALA A 14 -25.37 -8.94 15.10
C ALA A 14 -24.64 -7.90 14.23
N THR A 15 -24.04 -6.89 14.85
CA THR A 15 -23.09 -5.96 14.21
C THR A 15 -21.80 -5.76 15.01
N THR A 16 -21.62 -6.47 16.11
CA THR A 16 -20.41 -6.45 16.97
C THR A 16 -19.20 -7.18 16.38
N SER A 17 -19.32 -7.77 15.17
CA SER A 17 -18.17 -8.27 14.39
C SER A 17 -17.72 -7.33 13.27
N ALA A 18 -18.19 -6.07 13.24
CA ALA A 18 -17.44 -5.03 12.55
C ALA A 18 -16.21 -4.70 13.41
N ALA A 19 -15.16 -5.49 13.19
CA ALA A 19 -13.84 -5.27 13.73
C ALA A 19 -13.54 -3.77 13.74
N ALA A 20 -13.26 -3.26 14.94
CA ALA A 20 -12.82 -1.89 15.12
C ALA A 20 -11.71 -1.62 14.10
N VAL A 21 -12.04 -0.81 13.08
CA VAL A 21 -11.01 -0.06 12.38
C VAL A 21 -10.53 0.92 13.43
N THR A 22 -9.50 0.52 14.17
CA THR A 22 -8.69 1.39 14.98
C THR A 22 -8.20 2.48 14.03
N GLY A 23 -8.95 3.59 14.01
CA GLY A 23 -8.55 4.79 13.30
C GLY A 23 -7.14 5.11 13.72
N ALA A 24 -6.24 5.16 12.74
CA ALA A 24 -4.85 5.49 12.95
C ALA A 24 -4.78 6.83 13.70
N THR A 25 -4.57 6.73 15.01
CA THR A 25 -4.44 7.87 15.90
C THR A 25 -3.04 8.43 15.65
N GLY A 26 -2.97 9.44 14.79
CA GLY A 26 -1.93 10.45 14.75
C GLY A 26 -0.48 9.98 14.84
N THR A 27 0.07 9.47 13.74
CA THR A 27 1.49 9.61 13.37
C THR A 27 1.64 9.66 11.84
N GLY A 28 0.88 10.54 11.16
CA GLY A 28 0.79 10.60 9.69
C GLY A 28 2.14 10.71 8.94
N GLY A 29 3.20 11.20 9.60
CA GLY A 29 4.56 11.20 9.05
C GLY A 29 5.30 9.86 9.16
N ALA A 30 5.13 9.13 10.27
CA ALA A 30 5.78 7.83 10.46
C ALA A 30 5.14 6.75 9.58
N ALA A 31 3.80 6.72 9.52
CA ALA A 31 3.08 5.75 8.70
C ALA A 31 3.36 5.90 7.19
N PHE A 32 3.54 7.13 6.70
CA PHE A 32 3.95 7.36 5.31
C PHE A 32 5.42 6.99 5.07
N GLY A 33 6.32 7.33 6.01
CA GLY A 33 7.73 6.95 5.95
C GLY A 33 7.92 5.43 5.94
N ASP A 34 7.20 4.70 6.79
CA ASP A 34 7.21 3.24 6.85
C ASP A 34 6.64 2.61 5.58
N ALA A 35 5.55 3.17 5.03
CA ALA A 35 4.99 2.73 3.76
C ALA A 35 5.92 2.98 2.57
N LEU A 36 6.62 4.13 2.56
CA LEU A 36 7.59 4.48 1.52
C LEU A 36 8.84 3.60 1.62
N SER A 37 9.35 3.35 2.82
CA SER A 37 10.45 2.41 3.06
C SER A 37 10.08 1.01 2.57
N GLY A 38 8.90 0.51 2.95
CA GLY A 38 8.41 -0.78 2.49
C GLY A 38 8.21 -0.85 0.98
N ALA A 39 7.82 0.24 0.32
CA ALA A 39 7.72 0.32 -1.13
C ALA A 39 9.10 0.29 -1.82
N ILE A 40 10.12 0.91 -1.23
CA ILE A 40 11.51 0.86 -1.73
C ILE A 40 12.10 -0.54 -1.56
N ASP A 41 11.87 -1.19 -0.42
CA ASP A 41 12.28 -2.58 -0.20
C ASP A 41 11.60 -3.53 -1.20
N ASN A 42 10.30 -3.31 -1.48
CA ASN A 42 9.57 -4.08 -2.46
C ASN A 42 10.11 -3.87 -3.89
N LEU A 43 10.47 -2.63 -4.25
CA LEU A 43 11.12 -2.33 -5.52
C LEU A 43 12.45 -3.07 -5.65
N GLN A 44 13.29 -3.03 -4.61
CA GLN A 44 14.58 -3.73 -4.58
C GLN A 44 14.42 -5.24 -4.77
N GLN A 45 13.40 -5.81 -4.13
CA GLN A 45 13.07 -7.23 -4.25
C GLN A 45 12.54 -7.61 -5.65
N LEU A 46 11.72 -6.73 -6.24
CA LEU A 46 11.19 -6.92 -7.59
C LEU A 46 12.30 -6.81 -8.64
N GLN A 47 13.23 -5.87 -8.47
CA GLN A 47 14.43 -5.72 -9.30
C GLN A 47 15.28 -7.00 -9.27
N GLY A 48 15.59 -7.51 -8.06
CA GLY A 48 16.37 -8.74 -7.92
C GLY A 48 15.68 -9.98 -8.48
N THR A 49 14.34 -10.02 -8.43
CA THR A 49 13.55 -11.10 -9.04
C THR A 49 13.60 -11.02 -10.57
N SER A 50 13.44 -9.82 -11.14
CA SER A 50 13.59 -9.58 -12.58
C SER A 50 14.98 -9.96 -13.09
N ASP A 51 16.05 -9.60 -12.38
CA ASP A 51 17.42 -9.98 -12.77
C ASP A 51 17.61 -11.51 -12.77
N LYS A 52 17.04 -12.19 -11.78
CA LYS A 52 17.08 -13.65 -11.69
C LYS A 52 16.33 -14.33 -12.84
N LEU A 53 15.14 -13.81 -13.16
CA LEU A 53 14.34 -14.29 -14.28
C LEU A 53 14.99 -13.97 -15.64
N ALA A 54 15.63 -12.81 -15.79
CA ALA A 54 16.37 -12.45 -16.99
C ALA A 54 17.59 -13.37 -17.22
N ILE A 55 18.32 -13.72 -16.15
CA ILE A 55 19.40 -14.70 -16.21
C ILE A 55 18.86 -16.09 -16.59
N GLN A 56 17.69 -16.49 -16.07
CA GLN A 56 17.02 -17.75 -16.43
C GLN A 56 16.48 -17.75 -17.87
N ALA A 57 16.05 -16.60 -18.38
CA ALA A 57 15.66 -16.38 -19.77
C ALA A 57 16.83 -16.59 -20.74
N VAL A 58 17.99 -16.00 -20.42
CA VAL A 58 19.20 -16.06 -21.25
C VAL A 58 19.85 -17.45 -21.21
N THR A 59 19.69 -18.19 -20.11
CA THR A 59 20.19 -19.58 -19.97
C THR A 59 19.30 -20.63 -20.64
N GLY A 60 18.18 -20.22 -21.27
CA GLY A 60 17.33 -21.10 -22.09
C GLY A 60 16.38 -21.99 -21.31
N ASN A 61 16.11 -21.68 -20.03
CA ASN A 61 15.21 -22.45 -19.15
C ASN A 61 13.91 -21.70 -18.83
N LEU A 62 13.55 -20.69 -19.63
CA LEU A 62 12.33 -19.93 -19.45
C LEU A 62 11.29 -20.42 -20.45
N ASP A 63 10.40 -21.29 -19.98
CA ASP A 63 9.22 -21.77 -20.72
C ASP A 63 8.33 -20.62 -21.22
N ASP A 64 8.40 -19.42 -20.63
CA ASP A 64 7.51 -18.30 -20.93
C ASP A 64 8.23 -16.96 -21.12
N ILE A 65 8.55 -16.62 -22.37
CA ILE A 65 9.05 -15.29 -22.79
C ILE A 65 8.09 -14.14 -22.40
N HIS A 66 6.82 -14.48 -22.15
CA HIS A 66 5.74 -13.58 -21.74
C HIS A 66 5.93 -13.05 -20.31
N ASP A 67 6.59 -13.79 -19.43
CA ASP A 67 6.86 -13.33 -18.06
C ASP A 67 7.91 -12.20 -18.04
N ALA A 68 8.90 -12.26 -18.94
CA ALA A 68 9.91 -11.21 -19.07
C ALA A 68 9.30 -9.89 -19.57
N THR A 69 8.37 -9.96 -20.53
CA THR A 69 7.68 -8.76 -21.05
C THR A 69 6.70 -8.20 -20.03
N LEU A 70 5.94 -9.05 -19.34
CA LEU A 70 5.03 -8.64 -18.27
C LEU A 70 5.77 -7.99 -17.09
N ALA A 71 6.91 -8.57 -16.68
CA ALA A 71 7.76 -8.00 -15.65
C ALA A 71 8.31 -6.63 -16.05
N SER A 72 8.73 -6.48 -17.31
CA SER A 72 9.23 -5.21 -17.85
C SER A 72 8.15 -4.12 -17.84
N THR A 73 6.93 -4.43 -18.30
CA THR A 73 5.80 -3.49 -18.28
C THR A 73 5.42 -3.09 -16.85
N ARG A 74 5.37 -4.05 -15.91
CA ARG A 74 5.08 -3.75 -14.50
C ARG A 74 6.15 -2.85 -13.88
N ALA A 75 7.43 -3.10 -14.16
CA ALA A 75 8.52 -2.27 -13.68
C ALA A 75 8.41 -0.83 -14.22
N GLN A 76 8.08 -0.68 -15.51
CA GLN A 76 7.94 0.63 -16.16
C GLN A 76 6.80 1.46 -15.54
N VAL A 77 5.62 0.86 -15.36
CA VAL A 77 4.46 1.52 -14.71
C VAL A 77 4.76 1.87 -13.24
N THR A 78 5.47 0.99 -12.53
CA THR A 78 5.87 1.25 -11.14
C THR A 78 6.84 2.42 -11.05
N LEU A 79 7.80 2.52 -11.97
CA LEU A 79 8.74 3.63 -12.02
C LEU A 79 8.04 4.97 -12.30
N GLU A 80 7.08 4.99 -13.24
CA GLU A 80 6.25 6.16 -13.52
C GLU A 80 5.45 6.61 -12.29
N LEU A 81 4.85 5.66 -11.57
CA LEU A 81 4.13 5.93 -10.33
C LEU A 81 5.05 6.54 -9.26
N VAL A 82 6.23 5.94 -9.05
CA VAL A 82 7.22 6.42 -8.08
C VAL A 82 7.71 7.82 -8.46
N ALA A 83 7.96 8.09 -9.74
CA ALA A 83 8.34 9.41 -10.21
C ALA A 83 7.23 10.45 -9.94
N GLY A 84 5.96 10.09 -10.17
CA GLY A 84 4.81 10.93 -9.85
C GLY A 84 4.70 11.25 -8.36
N VAL A 85 4.87 10.25 -7.50
CA VAL A 85 4.88 10.41 -6.03
C VAL A 85 6.04 11.31 -5.59
N ARG A 86 7.25 11.10 -6.14
CA ARG A 86 8.44 11.92 -5.85
C ARG A 86 8.19 13.39 -6.18
N ASN A 87 7.66 13.67 -7.38
CA ASN A 87 7.39 15.04 -7.81
C ASN A 87 6.35 15.69 -6.89
N LYS A 88 5.27 14.98 -6.55
CA LYS A 88 4.23 15.50 -5.66
C LYS A 88 4.73 15.75 -4.23
N ALA A 89 5.66 14.92 -3.73
CA ALA A 89 6.30 15.12 -2.44
C ALA A 89 7.19 16.38 -2.43
N VAL A 90 7.94 16.63 -3.51
CA VAL A 90 8.76 17.85 -3.66
C VAL A 90 7.88 19.09 -3.75
N ASP A 91 6.78 19.04 -4.51
CA ASP A 91 5.83 20.14 -4.61
C ASP A 91 5.20 20.46 -3.25
N ALA A 92 4.80 19.43 -2.48
CA ALA A 92 4.26 19.60 -1.15
C ALA A 92 5.25 20.24 -0.18
N PHE A 93 6.53 19.85 -0.24
CA PHE A 93 7.60 20.47 0.55
C PHE A 93 7.81 21.94 0.17
N ASN A 94 7.87 22.25 -1.11
CA ASN A 94 8.00 23.63 -1.60
C ASN A 94 6.80 24.51 -1.20
N GLU A 95 5.59 23.97 -1.25
CA GLU A 95 4.38 24.69 -0.84
C GLU A 95 4.38 25.00 0.67
N ILE A 96 4.81 24.05 1.50
CA ILE A 96 4.99 24.28 2.95
C ILE A 96 6.01 25.39 3.21
N MET A 97 7.14 25.39 2.50
CA MET A 97 8.13 26.47 2.61
C MET A 97 7.59 27.83 2.17
N ARG A 98 6.69 27.86 1.16
CA ARG A 98 6.03 29.09 0.69
C ARG A 98 4.95 29.60 1.64
N MET A 99 4.28 28.72 2.39
CA MET A 99 3.31 29.12 3.42
C MET A 99 3.96 29.62 4.71
N GLN A 100 5.21 29.22 5.00
CA GLN A 100 5.93 29.61 6.21
C GLN A 100 6.86 30.83 6.03
N ALA A 101 7.02 31.34 4.81
CA ALA A 101 7.81 32.53 4.48
C ALA A 101 6.95 33.80 4.40
#